data_AF-A0A6L5EKE7-F1
#
_entry.id   AF-A0A6L5EKE7-F1
#
_cell.length_a   1.000
_cell.length_b   1.000
_cell.length_c   1.000
_cell.angle_alpha   90.00
_cell.angle_beta   90.00
_cell.angle_gamma   90.00
#
_symmetry.space_group_name_H-M   'P 1'
#
loop_
_entity.id
_entity.type
_entity.pdbx_description
1 polymer ?
#
loop_
_entity_poly.entity_id
_entity_poly.type
_entity_poly.pdbx_seq_one_letter_code
_entity_poly.pdbx_strand_id
1 'polypeptide(L)' 'CGLHYEIYESCFIGLLRDHLSELNEADANRLRRYAESKGTKIDDASYSEALEAERECRAEIYREQM' A
#
# COMPACT_ATOMS: atom_id res chain seq x y z
N CYS A 1 -16.12 3.60 12.96
CA CYS A 1 -16.16 2.63 11.85
C CYS A 1 -15.13 3.01 10.77
N GLY A 2 -13.85 2.86 11.09
CA GLY A 2 -12.74 3.17 10.17
C GLY A 2 -11.45 2.41 10.51
N LEU A 3 -11.55 1.38 11.36
CA LEU A 3 -10.41 0.56 11.71
C LEU A 3 -10.03 -0.27 10.49
N HIS A 4 -8.75 -0.19 10.10
CA HIS A 4 -8.09 -0.93 9.03
C HIS A 4 -7.96 -0.25 7.66
N TYR A 5 -8.20 1.06 7.49
CA TYR A 5 -7.85 1.72 6.22
C TYR A 5 -6.34 1.60 5.95
N GLU A 6 -5.51 1.88 6.95
CA GLU A 6 -4.05 1.84 6.86
C GLU A 6 -3.55 0.41 6.61
N ILE A 7 -4.18 -0.57 7.26
CA ILE A 7 -3.89 -2.00 7.04
C ILE A 7 -4.31 -2.43 5.63
N TYR A 8 -5.46 -1.94 5.15
CA TYR A 8 -5.92 -2.24 3.80
C TYR A 8 -4.99 -1.61 2.75
N GLU A 9 -4.61 -0.35 2.96
CA GLU A 9 -3.77 0.42 2.03
C GLU A 9 -2.38 -0.20 1.89
N SER A 10 -1.74 -0.58 2.99
CA SER A 10 -0.44 -1.27 2.95
C SER A 10 -0.52 -2.62 2.22
N CYS A 11 -1.55 -3.42 2.49
CA CYS A 11 -1.78 -4.70 1.82
C CYS A 11 -2.02 -4.51 0.32
N PHE A 12 -2.84 -3.51 -0.04
CA PHE A 12 -3.17 -3.22 -1.43
C PHE A 12 -1.94 -2.77 -2.24
N ILE A 13 -1.16 -1.83 -1.70
CA ILE A 13 0.06 -1.36 -2.35
C ILE A 13 1.10 -2.48 -2.43
N GLY A 14 1.26 -3.28 -1.37
CA GLY A 14 2.16 -4.44 -1.35
C GLY A 14 1.85 -5.45 -2.45
N LEU A 15 0.60 -5.90 -2.54
CA LEU A 15 0.17 -6.85 -3.58
C LEU A 15 0.37 -6.30 -5.00
N LEU A 16 0.08 -5.02 -5.22
CA LEU A 16 0.31 -4.39 -6.52
C LEU A 16 1.80 -4.34 -6.87
N ARG A 17 2.68 -4.10 -5.91
CA ARG A 17 4.13 -4.12 -6.11
C ARG A 17 4.63 -5.51 -6.48
N ASP A 18 4.12 -6.55 -5.81
CA ASP A 18 4.46 -7.94 -6.14
C ASP A 18 4.05 -8.25 -7.58
N HIS A 19 2.83 -7.91 -7.98
CA HIS A 19 2.39 -8.08 -9.37
C HIS A 19 3.20 -7.28 -10.38
N LEU A 20 3.63 -6.06 -10.05
CA LEU A 20 4.48 -5.25 -10.93
C LEU A 20 5.84 -5.92 -11.18
N SER A 21 6.37 -6.67 -10.21
CA SER A 21 7.66 -7.36 -10.37
C SER A 21 7.64 -8.52 -11.38
N GLU A 22 6.45 -9.07 -11.65
CA GLU A 22 6.23 -10.15 -12.62
C GLU A 22 6.01 -9.61 -14.06
N LEU A 23 5.86 -8.30 -14.22
CA LEU A 23 5.64 -7.66 -15.51
C LEU A 23 6.96 -7.20 -16.15
N ASN A 24 6.97 -7.11 -17.48
CA ASN A 24 8.02 -6.36 -18.17
C ASN A 24 7.94 -4.87 -17.80
N GLU A 25 9.05 -4.16 -18.02
CA GLU A 25 9.17 -2.75 -17.62
C GLU A 25 8.10 -1.84 -18.26
N ALA A 26 7.73 -2.07 -19.52
CA ALA A 26 6.76 -1.23 -20.23
C ALA A 26 5.36 -1.37 -19.62
N ASP A 27 4.92 -2.60 -19.36
CA ASP A 27 3.63 -2.89 -18.76
C ASP A 27 3.58 -2.44 -17.29
N ALA A 28 4.65 -2.68 -16.53
CA ALA A 28 4.79 -2.20 -15.16
C ALA A 28 4.68 -0.66 -15.08
N ASN A 29 5.38 0.06 -15.97
CA ASN A 29 5.32 1.51 -16.01
C ASN A 29 3.94 2.05 -16.44
N ARG A 30 3.26 1.35 -17.36
CA ARG A 30 1.88 1.70 -17.74
C ARG A 30 0.93 1.56 -16.55
N LEU A 31 1.03 0.47 -15.79
CA LEU A 31 0.18 0.23 -14.64
C LEU A 31 0.46 1.24 -13.51
N ARG A 32 1.73 1.56 -13.23
CA ARG A 32 2.12 2.61 -12.27
C ARG A 32 1.48 3.97 -12.60
N ARG A 33 1.60 4.43 -13.85
CA ARG A 33 0.98 5.70 -14.29
C ARG A 33 -0.53 5.68 -14.20
N TYR A 34 -1.16 4.54 -14.53
CA TYR A 34 -2.60 4.39 -14.38
C TYR A 34 -3.03 4.47 -12.92
N ALA A 35 -2.36 3.77 -12.01
CA ALA A 35 -2.63 3.84 -10.59
C ALA A 35 -2.46 5.26 -10.04
N GLU A 36 -1.38 5.95 -10.44
CA GLU A 36 -1.14 7.33 -10.03
C GLU A 36 -2.25 8.27 -10.52
N SER A 37 -2.74 8.08 -11.75
CA SER A 37 -3.91 8.82 -12.27
C SER A 37 -5.22 8.55 -11.50
N LYS A 38 -5.27 7.47 -10.73
CA LYS A 38 -6.38 7.12 -9.83
C LYS A 38 -6.12 7.53 -8.38
N GLY A 39 -4.99 8.20 -8.10
CA GLY A 39 -4.62 8.67 -6.78
C GLY A 39 -3.78 7.70 -5.95
N THR A 40 -3.33 6.59 -6.53
CA THR A 40 -2.49 5.59 -5.83
C THR A 40 -1.08 5.60 -6.38
N LYS A 41 -0.09 5.94 -5.55
CA LYS A 41 1.32 5.83 -5.90
C LYS A 41 1.87 4.47 -5.48
N ILE A 42 2.54 3.78 -6.41
CA ILE A 42 3.09 2.44 -6.21
C ILE A 42 4.62 2.51 -6.34
N ASP A 43 5.22 3.45 -5.61
CA ASP A 43 6.67 3.61 -5.48
C ASP A 43 7.14 3.19 -4.09
N ASP A 44 8.47 3.14 -3.90
CA ASP A 44 9.07 2.62 -2.66
C ASP A 44 8.77 3.51 -1.46
N ALA A 45 8.67 4.82 -1.67
CA ALA A 45 8.36 5.80 -0.62
C ALA A 45 6.92 5.62 -0.14
N SER A 46 5.96 5.62 -1.07
CA SER A 46 4.54 5.47 -0.76
C SER A 46 4.25 4.12 -0.07
N TYR A 47 4.94 3.05 -0.47
CA TYR A 47 4.83 1.76 0.21
C TYR A 47 5.40 1.78 1.63
N SER A 48 6.54 2.44 1.83
CA SER A 48 7.15 2.56 3.17
C SER A 48 6.25 3.36 4.12
N GLU A 49 5.66 4.46 3.63
CA GLU A 49 4.69 5.26 4.37
C GLU A 49 3.46 4.43 4.78
N ALA A 50 2.90 3.65 3.84
CA ALA A 50 1.76 2.77 4.13
C ALA A 50 2.09 1.69 5.17
N LEU A 51 3.30 1.10 5.13
CA LEU A 51 3.75 0.13 6.14
C LEU A 51 3.91 0.76 7.53
N GLU A 52 4.39 1.99 7.61
CA GLU A 52 4.50 2.71 8.88
C GLU A 52 3.11 3.02 9.46
N ALA A 53 2.19 3.53 8.64
CA ALA A 53 0.81 3.77 9.03
C ALA A 53 0.10 2.48 9.49
N GLU A 54 0.31 1.35 8.79
CA GLU A 54 -0.20 0.04 9.24
C GLU A 54 0.34 -0.32 10.63
N ARG A 55 1.65 -0.13 10.86
CA ARG A 55 2.30 -0.48 12.12
C ARG A 55 1.72 0.33 13.28
N GLU A 56 1.52 1.64 13.09
CA GLU A 56 0.91 2.51 14.08
C GLU A 56 -0.54 2.10 14.36
N CYS A 57 -1.33 1.87 13.31
CA CYS A 57 -2.72 1.39 13.40
C CYS A 57 -2.82 0.07 14.18
N ARG A 58 -1.94 -0.90 13.90
CA ARG A 58 -1.89 -2.17 14.65
C ARG A 58 -1.50 -1.98 16.12
N ALA A 59 -0.60 -1.05 16.41
CA ALA A 59 -0.22 -0.73 17.79
C ALA A 59 -1.36 -0.08 18.58
N GLU A 60 -2.19 0.74 17.92
CA GLU A 60 -3.43 1.28 18.50
C GLU A 60 -4.45 0.18 18.78
N ILE A 61 -4.74 -0.67 17.79
CA ILE A 61 -5.65 -1.81 17.95
C ILE A 61 -5.23 -2.68 19.12
N TYR A 62 -3.93 -2.99 19.23
CA TYR A 62 -3.40 -3.79 20.33
C TYR A 62 -3.60 -3.12 21.69
N ARG A 63 -3.40 -1.79 21.78
CA ARG A 63 -3.63 -1.02 23.02
C ARG A 63 -5.10 -0.98 23.42
N GLU A 64 -6.02 -0.92 22.47
CA GLU A 64 -7.46 -0.87 22.73
C GLU A 64 -8.06 -2.24 23.11
N GLN A 65 -7.40 -3.34 22.70
CA GLN A 65 -7.83 -4.71 23.00
C GLN A 65 -7.24 -5.29 24.30
N MET A 66 -6.36 -4.55 24.98
CA MET A 66 -5.81 -4.85 26.30
C MET A 66 -6.57 -4.13 27.41
#